data_AF-A0A1X0R640-F1
#
_entry.id   AF-A0A1X0R640-F1
#
_cell.length_a   1.000
_cell.length_b   1.000
_cell.length_c   1.000
_cell.angle_alpha   90.00
_cell.angle_beta   90.00
_cell.angle_gamma   90.00
#
_symmetry.space_group_name_H-M   'P 1'
#
loop_
_entity.id
_entity.type
_entity.pdbx_description
1 polymer ?
#
loop_
_entity_poly.entity_id
_entity_poly.type
_entity_poly.pdbx_seq_one_letter_code
_entity_poly.pdbx_strand_id
1 'polypeptide(L)' 'DLCRRKKVKCDGATPVCANCKSFGLECTFKDMTKKRGPPKGYIEAIENRLYKLE' A
#
# COMPACT_ATOMS: atom_id res chain seq x y z
N ASP A 1 -6.40 5.18 6.43
CA ASP A 1 -7.03 3.86 6.18
C ASP A 1 -8.56 3.83 6.26
N LEU A 2 -9.20 4.70 7.05
CA LEU A 2 -10.67 4.73 7.22
C LEU A 2 -11.45 4.71 5.89
N CYS A 3 -11.11 5.57 4.93
CA CYS A 3 -11.82 5.61 3.65
C CYS A 3 -11.68 4.33 2.84
N ARG A 4 -10.51 3.66 2.90
CA ARG A 4 -10.29 2.34 2.30
C ARG A 4 -11.12 1.26 2.99
N ARG A 5 -11.09 1.20 4.32
CA ARG A 5 -11.87 0.23 5.12
C ARG A 5 -13.38 0.38 4.91
N LYS A 6 -13.87 1.63 4.92
CA LYS A 6 -15.29 1.93 4.70
C LYS A 6 -15.70 1.90 3.22
N LYS A 7 -14.76 1.68 2.28
CA LYS A 7 -14.98 1.79 0.83
C LYS A 7 -15.69 3.09 0.43
N VAL A 8 -15.40 4.18 1.12
CA VAL A 8 -15.95 5.51 0.81
C VAL A 8 -14.94 6.32 0.01
N LYS A 9 -15.44 7.20 -0.85
CA LYS A 9 -14.59 8.12 -1.61
C LYS A 9 -13.77 8.97 -0.63
N CYS A 10 -12.46 9.01 -0.83
CA CYS A 10 -11.55 9.84 -0.06
C CYS A 10 -11.24 11.07 -0.89
N ASP A 11 -11.48 12.27 -0.35
CA ASP A 11 -11.22 13.53 -1.05
C ASP A 11 -9.73 13.90 -1.11
N GLY A 12 -8.85 13.10 -0.48
CA GLY A 12 -7.39 13.28 -0.55
C GLY A 12 -6.85 14.57 0.10
N ALA A 13 -7.69 15.34 0.79
CA ALA A 13 -7.27 16.58 1.45
C ALA A 13 -6.20 16.33 2.52
N THR A 14 -5.13 17.13 2.49
CA THR A 14 -4.05 17.15 3.49
C THR A 14 -4.27 18.28 4.49
N PRO A 15 -4.14 18.06 5.81
CA PRO A 15 -3.60 16.88 6.50
C PRO A 15 -4.62 15.74 6.74
N VAL A 16 -5.92 16.03 6.64
CA VAL A 16 -6.99 15.09 6.97
C VAL A 16 -8.11 15.20 5.94
N CYS A 17 -8.52 14.06 5.38
CA CYS A 17 -9.65 13.99 4.45
C CYS A 17 -10.98 14.42 5.10
N ALA A 18 -11.93 14.98 4.35
CA ALA A 18 -13.21 15.46 4.91
C ALA A 18 -13.94 14.39 5.73
N ASN A 19 -14.06 13.17 5.18
CA ASN A 19 -14.61 12.03 5.90
C ASN A 19 -13.86 11.74 7.20
N CYS A 20 -12.53 11.67 7.14
CA CYS A 20 -11.67 11.38 8.28
C CYS A 20 -11.82 12.44 9.39
N LYS A 21 -11.98 13.71 8.99
CA LYS A 21 -12.23 14.85 9.88
C LYS A 21 -13.58 14.73 10.57
N SER A 22 -14.64 14.36 9.84
CA SER A 22 -15.97 14.13 10.43
C SER A 22 -16.00 12.98 11.43
N PHE A 23 -15.17 11.97 11.24
CA PHE A 23 -15.01 10.86 12.18
C PHE A 23 -14.03 11.15 13.32
N GLY A 24 -13.35 12.30 13.33
CA GLY A 24 -12.37 12.65 14.36
C GLY A 24 -11.16 11.72 14.41
N LEU A 25 -10.82 11.06 13.29
CA LEU A 25 -9.76 10.06 13.21
C LEU A 25 -8.59 10.56 12.35
N GLU A 26 -7.39 10.11 12.67
CA GLU A 26 -6.21 10.40 11.86
C GLU A 26 -6.32 9.80 10.46
N CYS A 27 -6.14 10.67 9.46
CA CYS A 27 -6.10 10.26 8.06
C CYS A 27 -4.74 9.63 7.73
N THR A 28 -4.62 8.32 7.96
CA THR A 28 -3.48 7.52 7.49
C THR A 28 -3.57 7.23 5.98
N PHE A 29 -4.07 8.17 5.17
CA PHE A 29 -3.90 8.14 3.70
C PHE A 29 -2.45 8.51 3.36
N LYS A 30 -1.47 8.06 4.16
CA LYS A 30 -0.10 7.98 3.69
C LYS A 30 -0.12 6.86 2.68
N ASP A 31 0.27 7.16 1.46
CA ASP A 31 0.67 6.19 0.46
C ASP A 31 1.22 4.98 1.19
N MET A 32 0.46 3.89 1.19
CA MET A 32 1.04 2.60 1.45
C MET A 32 2.00 2.39 0.28
N THR A 33 3.19 2.97 0.37
CA THR A 33 4.42 2.34 -0.06
C THR A 33 4.58 1.10 0.81
N LYS A 34 3.60 0.18 0.73
CA LYS A 34 3.93 -1.23 0.78
C LYS A 34 4.89 -1.33 -0.38
N LYS A 35 6.19 -1.20 -0.09
CA LYS A 35 7.26 -1.68 -0.94
C LYS A 35 6.74 -3.04 -1.36
N ARG A 36 6.24 -3.12 -2.60
CA ARG A 36 5.77 -4.38 -3.15
C ARG A 36 6.99 -5.26 -2.92
N GLY A 37 6.82 -6.36 -2.19
CA GLY A 37 7.89 -7.35 -2.12
C GLY A 37 8.39 -7.61 -3.55
N PRO A 38 9.65 -8.05 -3.71
CA PRO A 38 10.23 -8.29 -5.03
C PRO A 38 9.16 -8.92 -5.95
N PRO A 39 8.96 -8.35 -7.16
CA PRO A 39 7.80 -8.67 -7.99
C PRO A 39 7.64 -10.18 -8.09
N LYS A 40 6.40 -10.70 -8.00
CA LYS A 40 6.10 -12.13 -8.20
C LYS A 40 6.80 -12.57 -9.49
N GLY A 41 7.88 -13.36 -9.38
CA GLY A 41 8.76 -13.75 -10.49
C GLY A 41 10.24 -13.40 -10.29
N TYR A 42 10.60 -12.42 -9.45
CA TYR A 42 12.00 -12.11 -9.13
C TYR A 42 12.65 -13.21 -8.30
N ILE A 43 11.90 -13.82 -7.39
CA ILE A 43 12.37 -14.95 -6.57
C ILE A 43 12.61 -16.17 -7.47
N GLU A 44 11.67 -16.50 -8.34
CA GLU A 44 11.79 -17.60 -9.32
C GLU A 44 12.98 -17.39 -10.28
N ALA A 45 13.22 -16.14 -10.72
CA ALA A 45 14.38 -15.80 -11.53
C ALA A 45 15.72 -15.93 -10.77
N ILE A 46 15.74 -15.63 -9.46
CA ILE A 46 16.90 -15.86 -8.60
C ILE A 46 17.14 -17.35 -8.41
N GLU A 47 16.09 -18.14 -8.12
CA GLU A 47 16.17 -19.60 -7.96
C GLU A 47 16.69 -20.27 -9.23
N ASN A 48 16.20 -19.87 -10.41
CA ASN A 48 16.65 -20.43 -11.69
C ASN A 48 18.12 -20.11 -12.00
N ARG A 49 18.62 -18.94 -11.58
CA ARG A 49 20.04 -18.57 -11.72
C ARG A 49 20.92 -19.37 -10.78
N LEU A 50 20.50 -19.55 -9.52
CA LEU A 50 21.19 -20.41 -8.55
C LEU A 50 21.33 -21.83 -9.09
N TYR A 51 20.24 -22.41 -9.58
CA TYR A 51 20.23 -23.77 -10.13
C TYR A 51 21.17 -23.98 -11.34
N LYS A 52 21.42 -22.93 -12.13
CA LYS A 52 22.34 -23.00 -13.29
C LYS A 52 23.82 -22.80 -12.92
N LEU A 53 24.10 -22.39 -11.69
CA LEU A 53 25.43 -22.15 -11.16
C LEU A 53 25.95 -23.32 -10.30
N GLU A 54 25.10 -24.31 -10.01
CA GLU A 54 25.44 -25.59 -9.39
C GLU A 54 25.79 -26.67 -10.44
#